data_AF-V4LLY6-F1
#
_entry.id   AF-V4LLY6-F1
#
_cell.length_a   1.000
_cell.length_b   1.000
_cell.length_c   1.000
_cell.angle_alpha   90.00
_cell.angle_beta   90.00
_cell.angle_gamma   90.00
#
_symmetry.space_group_name_H-M   'P 1'
#
loop_
_entity.id
_entity.type
_entity.pdbx_description
1 polymer ?
#
loop_
_entity_poly.entity_id
_entity_poly.type
_entity_poly.pdbx_seq_one_letter_code
_entity_poly.pdbx_strand_id
1 'polypeptide(L)'
;MIVAGEADDPTLPPALEALGLRAEDGYEAKVNGVTVRVSLGQARSGKPAALNRAARLARGDVIGVLDADGVAPSDMLSRAATALASGYEAVQLPREVDVPEWARRGLRLAYIRGQAAEMRFYNRVLAPALMGFTGSALLTGTGYFIWRWALRELGGWNPYAPTEDVDLSVRLLTSGWRVGFVGGKPIIEAPLTSLKAMVRQKERWVRGSLLVTATAVRGIRRTWPLLLFFVMPAWGYLLTPWVALLALAGLSPGLAMWTLAWSAAWLVPTVIYYVLALRKGGRAVRPLPASIAVYLVAGLLALPKLAFNRYEWRGSRS
;
A
#
# COMPACT_ATOMS: atom_id res chain seq x y z
N MET A 1 -6.25 13.85 -17.78
CA MET A 1 -6.18 13.57 -16.34
C MET A 1 -7.59 13.52 -15.78
N ILE A 2 -7.87 12.64 -14.83
CA ILE A 2 -9.17 12.59 -14.14
C ILE A 2 -8.90 12.80 -12.66
N VAL A 3 -9.51 13.82 -12.06
CA VAL A 3 -9.50 14.01 -10.61
C VAL A 3 -10.74 13.31 -10.08
N ALA A 4 -10.54 12.19 -9.39
CA ALA A 4 -11.61 11.35 -8.90
C ALA A 4 -11.70 11.45 -7.37
N GLY A 5 -12.89 11.77 -6.85
CA GLY A 5 -13.11 11.93 -5.42
C GLY A 5 -14.53 11.60 -5.00
N GLU A 6 -14.79 11.74 -3.71
CA GLU A 6 -16.13 11.67 -3.14
C GLU A 6 -16.73 13.07 -3.07
N ALA A 7 -18.04 13.20 -3.29
CA ALA A 7 -18.72 14.50 -3.23
C ALA A 7 -18.62 15.16 -1.85
N ASP A 8 -18.41 14.39 -0.78
CA ASP A 8 -18.28 14.90 0.58
C ASP A 8 -16.83 15.06 1.06
N ASP A 9 -15.82 14.87 0.20
CA ASP A 9 -14.42 15.08 0.57
C ASP A 9 -14.12 16.57 0.80
N PRO A 10 -13.83 17.02 2.04
CA PRO A 10 -13.61 18.43 2.34
C PRO A 10 -12.31 18.97 1.73
N THR A 11 -11.38 18.11 1.33
CA THR A 11 -10.10 18.51 0.74
C THR A 11 -10.20 18.79 -0.76
N LEU A 12 -11.26 18.28 -1.40
CA LEU A 12 -11.41 18.30 -2.84
C LEU A 12 -11.78 19.69 -3.39
N PRO A 13 -12.75 20.44 -2.83
CA PRO A 13 -13.07 21.77 -3.35
C PRO A 13 -11.89 22.75 -3.32
N PRO A 14 -11.13 22.89 -2.21
CA PRO A 14 -9.94 23.76 -2.20
C PRO A 14 -8.86 23.33 -3.20
N ALA A 15 -8.66 22.01 -3.37
CA ALA A 15 -7.69 21.49 -4.33
C ALA A 15 -8.09 21.76 -5.79
N LEU A 16 -9.39 21.65 -6.11
CA LEU A 16 -9.92 21.97 -7.43
C LEU A 16 -9.86 23.47 -7.71
N GLU A 17 -10.20 24.31 -6.73
CA GLU A 17 -10.14 25.77 -6.84
C GLU A 17 -8.70 26.25 -7.09
N ALA A 18 -7.71 25.67 -6.39
CA ALA A 18 -6.29 25.95 -6.63
C ALA A 18 -5.82 25.60 -8.07
N LEU A 19 -6.54 24.70 -8.76
CA LEU A 19 -6.32 24.34 -10.16
C LEU A 19 -7.21 25.12 -11.14
N GLY A 20 -8.04 26.05 -10.66
CA GLY A 20 -9.03 26.77 -11.47
C GLY A 20 -10.18 25.89 -11.96
N LEU A 21 -10.47 24.79 -11.25
CA LEU A 21 -11.51 23.81 -11.60
C LEU A 21 -12.74 23.98 -10.71
N ARG A 22 -13.91 23.61 -11.24
CA ARG A 22 -15.16 23.55 -10.45
C ARG A 22 -15.33 22.19 -9.79
N ALA A 23 -15.80 22.19 -8.54
CA ALA A 23 -16.17 20.98 -7.80
C ALA A 23 -17.54 20.45 -8.26
N GLU A 24 -17.65 20.11 -9.54
CA GLU A 24 -18.87 19.64 -10.20
C GLU A 24 -18.57 18.36 -10.97
N ASP A 25 -19.42 17.33 -10.82
CA ASP A 25 -19.23 16.06 -11.52
C ASP A 25 -19.34 16.25 -13.03
N GLY A 26 -18.39 15.69 -13.78
CA GLY A 26 -18.34 15.83 -15.23
C GLY A 26 -17.75 17.15 -15.72
N TYR A 27 -17.36 18.08 -14.83
CA TYR A 27 -16.66 19.30 -15.23
C TYR A 27 -15.36 18.96 -15.95
N GLU A 28 -15.16 19.57 -17.12
CA GLU A 28 -13.96 19.41 -17.95
C GLU A 28 -13.34 20.78 -18.25
N ALA A 29 -12.01 20.87 -18.09
CA ALA A 29 -11.25 22.06 -18.46
C ALA A 29 -9.84 21.67 -18.94
N LYS A 30 -9.13 22.62 -19.55
CA LYS A 30 -7.71 22.46 -19.87
C LYS A 30 -6.86 23.18 -18.82
N VAL A 31 -5.97 22.45 -18.15
CA VAL A 31 -4.99 22.99 -17.21
C VAL A 31 -3.60 22.71 -17.76
N ASN A 32 -2.82 23.74 -18.05
CA ASN A 32 -1.46 23.62 -18.62
C ASN A 32 -1.39 22.70 -19.86
N GLY A 33 -2.39 22.79 -20.75
CA GLY A 33 -2.47 21.97 -21.96
C GLY A 33 -3.00 20.54 -21.75
N VAL A 34 -3.26 20.12 -20.52
CA VAL A 34 -3.82 18.80 -20.19
C VAL A 34 -5.33 18.93 -19.98
N THR A 35 -6.12 18.10 -20.66
CA THR A 35 -7.55 17.96 -20.36
C THR A 35 -7.72 17.32 -19.00
N VAL A 36 -8.33 18.05 -18.07
CA VAL A 36 -8.67 17.59 -16.72
C VAL A 36 -10.18 17.43 -16.62
N ARG A 37 -10.62 16.25 -16.19
CA ARG A 37 -12.03 15.96 -15.90
C ARG A 37 -12.20 15.72 -14.40
N VAL A 38 -13.23 16.29 -13.82
CA VAL A 38 -13.65 16.03 -12.43
C VAL A 38 -14.66 14.89 -12.42
N SER A 39 -14.45 13.89 -11.56
CA SER A 39 -15.41 12.80 -11.33
C SER A 39 -15.71 12.67 -9.84
N LEU A 40 -16.92 13.07 -9.46
CA LEU A 40 -17.41 13.01 -8.08
C LEU A 40 -18.38 11.85 -7.94
N GLY A 41 -18.13 10.99 -6.95
CA GLY A 41 -19.08 9.93 -6.61
C GLY A 41 -20.01 10.27 -5.47
N GLN A 42 -20.89 9.31 -5.19
CA GLN A 42 -21.61 9.26 -3.93
C GLN A 42 -20.63 9.25 -2.74
N ALA A 43 -21.06 9.91 -1.68
CA ALA A 43 -20.35 9.97 -0.42
C ALA A 43 -20.05 8.56 0.11
N ARG A 44 -18.86 8.37 0.70
CA ARG A 44 -18.45 7.13 1.37
C ARG A 44 -18.38 5.88 0.49
N SER A 45 -18.19 6.03 -0.82
CA SER A 45 -18.09 4.90 -1.76
C SER A 45 -16.71 4.25 -1.80
N GLY A 46 -15.69 4.96 -1.34
CA GLY A 46 -14.32 4.51 -1.24
C GLY A 46 -13.44 4.81 -2.44
N LYS A 47 -12.12 4.83 -2.20
CA LYS A 47 -11.09 4.94 -3.25
C LYS A 47 -11.30 3.95 -4.41
N PRO A 48 -11.54 2.64 -4.19
CA PRO A 48 -11.72 1.72 -5.31
C PRO A 48 -12.96 2.03 -6.15
N ALA A 49 -14.06 2.51 -5.55
CA ALA A 49 -15.24 2.92 -6.30
C ALA A 49 -14.96 4.19 -7.15
N ALA A 50 -14.21 5.15 -6.60
CA ALA A 50 -13.76 6.33 -7.33
C ALA A 50 -12.85 5.98 -8.51
N LEU A 51 -11.89 5.08 -8.30
CA LEU A 51 -11.01 4.58 -9.36
C LEU A 51 -11.80 3.86 -10.46
N ASN A 52 -12.76 3.01 -10.11
CA ASN A 52 -13.62 2.33 -11.08
C ASN A 52 -14.47 3.29 -11.91
N ARG A 53 -15.02 4.35 -11.30
CA ARG A 53 -15.73 5.43 -12.03
C ARG A 53 -14.78 6.12 -13.01
N ALA A 54 -13.62 6.54 -12.52
CA ALA A 54 -12.61 7.23 -13.33
C ALA A 54 -12.13 6.36 -14.51
N ALA A 55 -11.90 5.06 -14.30
CA ALA A 55 -11.47 4.14 -15.36
C ALA A 55 -12.50 3.97 -16.48
N ARG A 56 -13.81 4.08 -16.19
CA ARG A 56 -14.85 4.07 -17.23
C ARG A 56 -14.83 5.33 -18.11
N LEU A 57 -14.38 6.45 -17.54
CA LEU A 57 -14.24 7.73 -18.25
C LEU A 57 -12.89 7.86 -18.97
N ALA A 58 -11.89 7.05 -18.57
CA ALA A 58 -10.55 7.08 -19.13
C ALA A 58 -10.53 6.60 -20.59
N ARG A 59 -9.92 7.43 -21.45
CA ARG A 59 -9.82 7.17 -22.90
C ARG A 59 -8.47 6.57 -23.32
N GLY A 60 -7.42 6.74 -22.52
CA GLY A 60 -6.07 6.25 -22.83
C GLY A 60 -5.91 4.75 -22.65
N ASP A 61 -4.92 4.16 -23.32
CA ASP A 61 -4.65 2.72 -23.27
C ASP A 61 -3.98 2.28 -21.97
N VAL A 62 -3.37 3.23 -21.25
CA VAL A 62 -2.75 3.04 -19.95
C VAL A 62 -3.45 3.92 -18.92
N ILE A 63 -3.77 3.34 -17.78
CA ILE A 63 -4.29 4.06 -16.62
C ILE A 63 -3.18 4.18 -15.59
N GLY A 64 -2.83 5.42 -15.24
CA GLY A 64 -1.94 5.75 -14.13
C GLY A 64 -2.75 6.19 -12.90
N VAL A 65 -2.35 5.72 -11.72
CA VAL A 65 -2.97 6.10 -10.44
C VAL A 65 -1.97 6.86 -9.60
N LEU A 66 -2.36 8.06 -9.19
CA LEU A 66 -1.61 8.89 -8.25
C LEU A 66 -2.54 9.39 -7.15
N ASP A 67 -2.09 9.25 -5.91
CA ASP A 67 -2.73 9.89 -4.77
C ASP A 67 -2.48 11.40 -4.80
N ALA A 68 -3.43 12.17 -4.26
CA ALA A 68 -3.46 13.64 -4.37
C ALA A 68 -2.32 14.34 -3.62
N ASP A 69 -1.71 13.68 -2.63
CA ASP A 69 -0.58 14.15 -1.85
C ASP A 69 0.79 13.75 -2.43
N GLY A 70 0.79 13.07 -3.58
CA GLY A 70 2.00 12.60 -4.26
C GLY A 70 2.58 13.61 -5.24
N VAL A 71 3.85 13.99 -5.05
CA VAL A 71 4.61 14.79 -6.01
C VAL A 71 5.38 13.86 -6.94
N ALA A 72 4.94 13.81 -8.21
CA ALA A 72 5.54 12.97 -9.24
C ALA A 72 6.82 13.57 -9.83
N PRO A 73 7.84 12.76 -10.15
CA PRO A 73 9.00 13.22 -10.91
C PRO A 73 8.65 13.38 -12.40
N SER A 74 9.39 14.25 -13.11
CA SER A 74 9.11 14.57 -14.52
C SER A 74 9.32 13.39 -15.49
N ASP A 75 10.13 12.41 -15.11
CA ASP A 75 10.43 11.19 -15.88
C ASP A 75 9.46 10.03 -15.59
N MET A 76 8.44 10.24 -14.76
CA MET A 76 7.52 9.20 -14.32
C MET A 76 6.83 8.49 -15.49
N LEU A 77 6.29 9.26 -16.43
CA LEU A 77 5.51 8.73 -17.55
C LEU A 77 6.39 7.96 -18.55
N SER A 78 7.58 8.46 -18.86
CA SER A 78 8.51 7.79 -19.77
C SER A 78 9.00 6.46 -19.19
N ARG A 79 9.31 6.42 -17.90
CA ARG A 79 9.67 5.18 -17.19
C ARG A 79 8.55 4.15 -17.18
N ALA A 80 7.32 4.59 -16.91
CA ALA A 80 6.16 3.71 -16.96
C ALA A 80 5.93 3.15 -18.36
N ALA A 81 5.96 4.00 -19.39
CA ALA A 81 5.78 3.61 -20.78
C ALA A 81 6.84 2.58 -21.23
N THR A 82 8.12 2.82 -20.93
CA THR A 82 9.21 1.89 -21.27
C THR A 82 9.02 0.52 -20.62
N ALA A 83 8.62 0.46 -19.35
CA ALA A 83 8.34 -0.81 -18.70
C ALA A 83 7.14 -1.54 -19.31
N LEU A 84 6.02 -0.84 -19.53
CA LEU A 84 4.85 -1.46 -20.14
C LEU A 84 5.16 -2.00 -21.54
N ALA A 85 5.94 -1.25 -22.33
CA ALA A 85 6.42 -1.69 -23.63
C ALA A 85 7.40 -2.90 -23.56
N SER A 86 8.05 -3.11 -22.41
CA SER A 86 8.92 -4.27 -22.16
C SER A 86 8.14 -5.55 -21.80
N GLY A 87 6.81 -5.53 -21.92
CA GLY A 87 5.95 -6.70 -21.76
C GLY A 87 5.39 -6.91 -20.35
N TYR A 88 5.29 -5.86 -19.54
CA TYR A 88 4.58 -5.89 -18.26
C TYR A 88 3.14 -5.39 -18.43
N GLU A 89 2.19 -6.03 -17.74
CA GLU A 89 0.78 -5.62 -17.76
C GLU A 89 0.50 -4.42 -16.84
N ALA A 90 1.30 -4.31 -15.78
CA ALA A 90 1.31 -3.17 -14.88
C ALA A 90 2.74 -2.85 -14.45
N VAL A 91 2.97 -1.64 -13.95
CA VAL A 91 4.26 -1.21 -13.43
C VAL A 91 4.07 -0.35 -12.19
N GLN A 92 4.83 -0.65 -11.14
CA GLN A 92 4.95 0.16 -9.94
C GLN A 92 6.23 0.99 -10.01
N LEU A 93 6.11 2.30 -9.73
CA LEU A 93 7.27 3.17 -9.54
C LEU A 93 7.60 3.33 -8.04
N PRO A 94 8.83 3.73 -7.68
CA PRO A 94 9.21 3.91 -6.30
C PRO A 94 8.42 5.08 -5.72
N ARG A 95 7.98 4.92 -4.48
CA ARG A 95 7.38 5.99 -3.68
C ARG A 95 8.15 6.16 -2.38
N GLU A 96 8.19 7.36 -1.85
CA GLU A 96 8.89 7.65 -0.60
C GLU A 96 8.12 8.72 0.18
N VAL A 97 8.07 8.55 1.50
CA VAL A 97 7.45 9.53 2.39
C VAL A 97 8.47 10.59 2.75
N ASP A 98 8.11 11.87 2.61
CA ASP A 98 8.98 12.96 3.05
C ASP A 98 9.21 12.93 4.57
N VAL A 99 10.40 13.35 5.00
CA VAL A 99 10.74 13.51 6.41
C VAL A 99 10.98 14.98 6.71
N PRO A 100 9.94 15.68 7.24
CA PRO A 100 10.04 17.07 7.62
C PRO A 100 11.19 17.29 8.58
N GLU A 101 11.82 18.46 8.51
CA GLU A 101 12.99 18.79 9.31
C GLU A 101 12.75 18.60 10.82
N TRP A 102 11.59 19.04 11.31
CA TRP A 102 11.16 18.91 12.70
C TRP A 102 11.01 17.45 13.17
N ALA A 103 10.83 16.49 12.24
CA ALA A 103 10.70 15.06 12.54
C ALA A 103 12.01 14.29 12.39
N ARG A 104 13.13 14.94 12.04
CA ARG A 104 14.42 14.25 11.77
C ARG A 104 15.11 13.71 13.03
N ARG A 105 14.77 14.22 14.21
CA ARG A 105 15.38 13.87 15.51
C ARG A 105 14.33 13.50 16.56
N GLY A 106 14.79 12.85 17.63
CA GLY A 106 13.94 12.45 18.75
C GLY A 106 13.23 11.10 18.57
N LEU A 107 13.02 10.41 19.69
CA LEU A 107 12.37 9.10 19.71
C LEU A 107 10.84 9.21 19.51
N ARG A 108 10.22 10.26 20.06
CA ARG A 108 8.76 10.49 19.96
C ARG A 108 8.25 10.58 18.53
N LEU A 109 9.07 11.07 17.60
CA LEU A 109 8.74 11.22 16.18
C LEU A 109 9.41 10.16 15.30
N ALA A 110 10.02 9.13 15.90
CA ALA A 110 10.68 8.06 15.16
C ALA A 110 9.73 7.32 14.22
N TYR A 111 8.43 7.30 14.53
CA TYR A 111 7.42 6.67 13.68
C TYR A 111 7.23 7.40 12.33
N ILE A 112 7.40 8.72 12.28
CA ILE A 112 7.34 9.49 11.03
C ILE A 112 8.49 9.08 10.12
N ARG A 113 9.71 9.03 10.68
CA ARG A 113 10.88 8.51 9.97
C ARG A 113 10.75 7.03 9.61
N GLY A 114 10.02 6.27 10.42
CA GLY A 114 9.70 4.86 10.20
C GLY A 114 8.93 4.63 8.91
N GLN A 115 8.02 5.53 8.55
CA GLN A 115 7.27 5.48 7.28
C GLN A 115 8.22 5.60 6.07
N ALA A 116 9.12 6.59 6.09
CA ALA A 116 10.12 6.75 5.04
C ALA A 116 11.10 5.57 4.97
N ALA A 117 11.54 5.08 6.14
CA ALA A 117 12.42 3.92 6.26
C ALA A 117 11.80 2.66 5.63
N GLU A 118 10.51 2.43 5.86
CA GLU A 118 9.75 1.32 5.28
C GLU A 118 9.66 1.42 3.76
N MET A 119 9.30 2.59 3.21
CA MET A 119 9.23 2.77 1.76
C MET A 119 10.61 2.61 1.09
N ARG A 120 11.67 3.14 1.71
CA ARG A 120 13.06 2.94 1.24
C ARG A 120 13.46 1.48 1.26
N PHE A 121 13.10 0.76 2.31
CA PHE A 121 13.37 -0.67 2.39
C PHE A 121 12.62 -1.45 1.31
N TYR A 122 11.34 -1.12 1.08
CA TYR A 122 10.56 -1.71 0.00
C TYR A 122 11.25 -1.49 -1.36
N ASN A 123 11.56 -0.22 -1.69
CA ASN A 123 12.15 0.15 -2.98
C ASN A 123 13.52 -0.48 -3.23
N ARG A 124 14.36 -0.58 -2.19
CA ARG A 124 15.77 -1.03 -2.34
C ARG A 124 15.96 -2.52 -2.17
N VAL A 125 15.03 -3.19 -1.48
CA VAL A 125 15.21 -4.58 -1.08
C VAL A 125 14.04 -5.45 -1.51
N LEU A 126 12.82 -5.11 -1.09
CA LEU A 126 11.68 -6.00 -1.32
C LEU A 126 11.27 -6.04 -2.78
N ALA A 127 11.04 -4.89 -3.41
CA ALA A 127 10.62 -4.87 -4.80
C ALA A 127 11.68 -5.51 -5.74
N PRO A 128 12.99 -5.21 -5.62
CA PRO A 128 14.00 -5.91 -6.41
C PRO A 128 14.09 -7.41 -6.11
N ALA A 129 13.94 -7.83 -4.85
CA ALA A 129 13.92 -9.25 -4.51
C ALA A 129 12.71 -9.97 -5.12
N LEU A 130 11.52 -9.37 -5.04
CA LEU A 130 10.31 -9.88 -5.67
C LEU A 130 10.48 -10.00 -7.19
N MET A 131 10.97 -8.94 -7.83
CA MET A 131 11.31 -8.98 -9.26
C MET A 131 12.29 -10.12 -9.59
N GLY A 132 13.29 -10.37 -8.75
CA GLY A 132 14.25 -11.47 -8.94
C GLY A 132 13.64 -12.87 -8.76
N PHE A 133 12.69 -13.05 -7.83
CA PHE A 133 12.10 -14.36 -7.55
C PHE A 133 10.91 -14.71 -8.45
N THR A 134 10.11 -13.73 -8.87
CA THR A 134 8.85 -13.96 -9.61
C THR A 134 8.84 -13.31 -10.99
N GLY A 135 9.80 -12.44 -11.30
CA GLY A 135 9.70 -11.53 -12.44
C GLY A 135 8.62 -10.47 -12.24
N SER A 136 8.14 -10.23 -11.01
CA SER A 136 7.07 -9.28 -10.73
C SER A 136 7.11 -8.67 -9.33
N ALA A 137 6.59 -7.45 -9.23
CA ALA A 137 6.42 -6.69 -7.99
C ALA A 137 4.94 -6.59 -7.56
N LEU A 138 4.67 -5.78 -6.55
CA LEU A 138 3.32 -5.41 -6.12
C LEU A 138 3.04 -3.95 -6.43
N LEU A 139 1.78 -3.66 -6.70
CA LEU A 139 1.23 -2.32 -6.67
C LEU A 139 1.07 -1.87 -5.22
N THR A 140 1.48 -0.64 -4.92
CA THR A 140 1.54 -0.06 -3.56
C THR A 140 0.87 1.31 -3.52
N GLY A 141 -0.41 1.35 -3.88
CA GLY A 141 -1.36 2.43 -3.60
C GLY A 141 -1.34 3.60 -4.58
N THR A 142 -0.15 4.11 -4.90
CA THR A 142 0.09 5.27 -5.78
C THR A 142 1.29 5.03 -6.66
N GLY A 143 1.38 5.74 -7.78
CA GLY A 143 2.54 5.71 -8.65
C GLY A 143 2.65 4.45 -9.49
N TYR A 144 1.52 3.83 -9.80
CA TYR A 144 1.48 2.69 -10.71
C TYR A 144 0.67 2.96 -11.96
N PHE A 145 1.02 2.20 -13.00
CA PHE A 145 0.40 2.26 -14.31
C PHE A 145 0.00 0.86 -14.73
N ILE A 146 -1.16 0.72 -15.36
CA ILE A 146 -1.71 -0.56 -15.80
C ILE A 146 -2.32 -0.39 -17.17
N TRP A 147 -2.17 -1.38 -18.04
CA TRP A 147 -2.92 -1.39 -19.29
C TRP A 147 -4.43 -1.42 -18.99
N ARG A 148 -5.18 -0.55 -19.65
CA ARG A 148 -6.64 -0.46 -19.45
C ARG A 148 -7.33 -1.77 -19.81
N TRP A 149 -6.85 -2.51 -20.81
CA TRP A 149 -7.41 -3.82 -21.17
C TRP A 149 -7.23 -4.83 -20.03
N ALA A 150 -6.04 -4.88 -19.41
CA ALA A 150 -5.72 -5.76 -18.30
C ALA A 150 -6.61 -5.46 -17.09
N LEU A 151 -6.75 -4.18 -16.74
CA LEU A 151 -7.65 -3.75 -15.67
C LEU A 151 -9.11 -4.16 -15.94
N ARG A 152 -9.58 -4.01 -17.19
CA ARG A 152 -10.95 -4.37 -17.59
C ARG A 152 -11.22 -5.86 -17.46
N GLU A 153 -10.29 -6.70 -17.91
CA GLU A 153 -10.44 -8.16 -17.84
C GLU A 153 -10.44 -8.66 -16.39
N LEU A 154 -9.73 -7.99 -15.48
CA LEU A 154 -9.83 -8.27 -14.04
C LEU A 154 -11.08 -7.69 -13.36
N GLY A 155 -11.92 -6.93 -14.07
CA GLY A 155 -13.14 -6.32 -13.52
C GLY A 155 -12.88 -5.06 -12.68
N GLY A 156 -11.72 -4.41 -12.84
CA GLY A 156 -11.37 -3.19 -12.11
C GLY A 156 -10.85 -3.43 -10.69
N TRP A 157 -10.91 -2.39 -9.85
CA TRP A 157 -10.54 -2.48 -8.43
C TRP A 157 -11.67 -3.08 -7.61
N ASN A 158 -11.33 -3.94 -6.65
CA ASN A 158 -12.32 -4.55 -5.77
C ASN A 158 -12.80 -3.52 -4.73
N PRO A 159 -14.08 -3.09 -4.74
CA PRO A 159 -14.61 -2.12 -3.78
C PRO A 159 -14.65 -2.65 -2.34
N TYR A 160 -14.59 -3.96 -2.16
CA TYR A 160 -14.59 -4.61 -0.85
C TYR A 160 -13.18 -4.90 -0.32
N ALA A 161 -12.13 -4.58 -1.08
CA ALA A 161 -10.75 -4.73 -0.63
C ALA A 161 -10.29 -3.48 0.14
N PRO A 162 -9.88 -3.59 1.41
CA PRO A 162 -9.27 -2.47 2.15
C PRO A 162 -7.95 -1.97 1.52
N THR A 163 -7.29 -2.84 0.75
CA THR A 163 -6.07 -2.56 -0.03
C THR A 163 -6.32 -2.99 -1.47
N GLU A 164 -6.95 -2.11 -2.25
CA GLU A 164 -7.38 -2.38 -3.61
C GLU A 164 -6.20 -2.67 -4.56
N ASP A 165 -5.05 -2.10 -4.26
CA ASP A 165 -3.78 -2.24 -4.94
C ASP A 165 -3.16 -3.62 -4.73
N VAL A 166 -3.11 -4.09 -3.48
CA VAL A 166 -2.59 -5.42 -3.14
C VAL A 166 -3.52 -6.50 -3.69
N ASP A 167 -4.84 -6.31 -3.59
CA ASP A 167 -5.84 -7.20 -4.19
C ASP A 167 -5.66 -7.28 -5.72
N LEU A 168 -5.52 -6.14 -6.40
CA LEU A 168 -5.27 -6.09 -7.84
C LEU A 168 -3.95 -6.79 -8.20
N SER A 169 -2.89 -6.59 -7.41
CA SER A 169 -1.59 -7.22 -7.61
C SER A 169 -1.68 -8.75 -7.57
N VAL A 170 -2.37 -9.30 -6.57
CA VAL A 170 -2.57 -10.74 -6.46
C VAL A 170 -3.39 -11.25 -7.65
N ARG A 171 -4.44 -10.54 -8.05
CA ARG A 171 -5.26 -10.91 -9.22
C ARG A 171 -4.49 -10.89 -10.54
N LEU A 172 -3.63 -9.90 -10.77
CA LEU A 172 -2.72 -9.85 -11.92
C LEU A 172 -1.85 -11.11 -11.98
N LEU A 173 -1.19 -11.44 -10.86
CA LEU A 173 -0.25 -12.56 -10.80
C LEU A 173 -0.95 -13.91 -10.89
N THR A 174 -2.13 -14.07 -10.28
CA THR A 174 -2.92 -15.30 -10.41
C THR A 174 -3.39 -15.52 -11.84
N SER A 175 -3.58 -14.45 -12.61
CA SER A 175 -3.95 -14.49 -14.04
C SER A 175 -2.74 -14.71 -14.96
N GLY A 176 -1.54 -14.85 -14.39
CA GLY A 176 -0.31 -15.08 -15.15
C GLY A 176 0.34 -13.83 -15.71
N TRP A 177 -0.19 -12.65 -15.40
CA TRP A 177 0.38 -11.37 -15.81
C TRP A 177 1.47 -10.91 -14.88
N ARG A 178 2.30 -9.99 -15.36
CA ARG A 178 3.50 -9.51 -14.68
C ARG A 178 3.38 -8.04 -14.31
N VAL A 179 3.93 -7.72 -13.15
CA VAL A 179 4.00 -6.36 -12.63
C VAL A 179 5.45 -5.92 -12.58
N GLY A 180 5.85 -4.97 -13.41
CA GLY A 180 7.21 -4.43 -13.39
C GLY A 180 7.44 -3.52 -12.17
N PHE A 181 8.69 -3.43 -11.72
CA PHE A 181 9.14 -2.36 -10.83
C PHE A 181 10.31 -1.64 -11.47
N VAL A 182 10.17 -0.33 -11.68
CA VAL A 182 11.20 0.48 -12.35
C VAL A 182 11.79 1.45 -11.36
N GLY A 183 13.08 1.29 -11.02
CA GLY A 183 13.82 2.23 -10.17
C GLY A 183 13.93 3.63 -10.79
N GLY A 184 14.38 4.60 -9.99
CA GLY A 184 14.53 6.01 -10.39
C GLY A 184 14.07 6.96 -9.28
N LYS A 185 13.89 8.24 -9.60
CA LYS A 185 13.40 9.22 -8.61
C LYS A 185 12.03 8.78 -8.11
N PRO A 186 11.80 8.75 -6.78
CA PRO A 186 10.52 8.32 -6.22
C PRO A 186 9.47 9.42 -6.33
N ILE A 187 8.20 9.02 -6.30
CA ILE A 187 7.08 9.91 -5.99
C ILE A 187 7.15 10.24 -4.50
N ILE A 188 7.11 11.52 -4.16
CA ILE A 188 7.22 11.98 -2.77
C ILE A 188 5.83 12.19 -2.19
N GLU A 189 5.51 11.48 -1.13
CA GLU A 189 4.24 11.56 -0.42
C GLU A 189 4.38 12.36 0.88
N ALA A 190 3.29 13.00 1.30
CA ALA A 190 3.22 13.66 2.60
C ALA A 190 3.23 12.63 3.75
N PRO A 191 3.95 12.90 4.86
CA PRO A 191 3.96 12.00 6.00
C PRO A 191 2.66 12.06 6.79
N LEU A 192 2.23 10.92 7.34
CA LEU A 192 1.24 10.93 8.41
C LEU A 192 1.88 11.45 9.70
N THR A 193 1.42 12.61 10.16
CA THR A 193 1.89 13.27 11.38
C THR A 193 1.10 12.87 12.63
N SER A 194 -0.02 12.17 12.47
CA SER A 194 -0.82 11.64 13.57
C SER A 194 -0.57 10.15 13.74
N LEU A 195 -0.13 9.75 14.94
CA LEU A 195 0.04 8.35 15.31
C LEU A 195 -1.27 7.56 15.14
N LYS A 196 -2.41 8.18 15.47
CA LYS A 196 -3.74 7.58 15.31
C LYS A 196 -4.07 7.33 13.84
N ALA A 197 -3.76 8.28 12.95
CA ALA A 197 -3.99 8.15 11.51
C ALA A 197 -3.11 7.05 10.92
N MET A 198 -1.84 6.99 11.34
CA MET A 198 -0.92 5.96 10.90
C MET A 198 -1.33 4.56 11.40
N VAL A 199 -1.75 4.40 12.66
CA VAL A 199 -2.28 3.12 13.17
C VAL A 199 -3.47 2.65 12.32
N ARG A 200 -4.41 3.54 11.98
CA ARG A 200 -5.52 3.20 11.08
C ARG A 200 -5.07 2.80 9.68
N GLN A 201 -4.07 3.49 9.11
CA GLN A 201 -3.52 3.13 7.81
C GLN A 201 -2.91 1.73 7.86
N LYS A 202 -2.07 1.45 8.85
CA LYS A 202 -1.43 0.13 9.03
C LYS A 202 -2.45 -0.96 9.32
N GLU A 203 -3.50 -0.67 10.08
CA GLU A 203 -4.60 -1.62 10.34
C GLU A 203 -5.26 -2.02 9.03
N ARG A 204 -5.54 -1.06 8.16
CA ARG A 204 -6.09 -1.30 6.82
C ARG A 204 -5.17 -2.20 5.99
N TRP A 205 -3.86 -1.93 6.01
CA TRP A 205 -2.87 -2.72 5.27
C TRP A 205 -2.77 -4.16 5.77
N VAL A 206 -2.78 -4.36 7.09
CA VAL A 206 -2.81 -5.69 7.71
C VAL A 206 -4.08 -6.44 7.31
N ARG A 207 -5.25 -5.81 7.43
CA ARG A 207 -6.54 -6.43 7.05
C ARG A 207 -6.58 -6.81 5.58
N GLY A 208 -6.15 -5.89 4.71
CA GLY A 208 -6.09 -6.11 3.28
C GLY A 208 -5.16 -7.27 2.90
N SER A 209 -3.96 -7.30 3.47
CA SER A 209 -2.99 -8.39 3.27
C SER A 209 -3.53 -9.75 3.70
N LEU A 210 -4.28 -9.80 4.81
CA LEU A 210 -4.93 -11.03 5.26
C LEU A 210 -6.02 -11.50 4.29
N LEU A 211 -6.89 -10.59 3.85
CA LEU A 211 -8.03 -10.94 2.98
C LEU A 211 -7.60 -11.51 1.64
N VAL A 212 -6.48 -11.03 1.07
CA VAL A 212 -5.97 -11.52 -0.22
C VAL A 212 -5.24 -12.86 -0.11
N THR A 213 -4.98 -13.36 1.10
CA THR A 213 -4.21 -14.61 1.33
C THR A 213 -4.83 -15.79 0.61
N ALA A 214 -6.16 -15.96 0.69
CA ALA A 214 -6.85 -17.07 0.05
C ALA A 214 -6.66 -17.06 -1.47
N THR A 215 -6.77 -15.88 -2.10
CA THR A 215 -6.52 -15.70 -3.53
C THR A 215 -5.05 -15.95 -3.88
N ALA A 216 -4.14 -15.45 -3.05
CA ALA A 216 -2.70 -15.66 -3.24
C ALA A 216 -2.34 -17.15 -3.16
N VAL A 217 -2.88 -17.91 -2.20
CA VAL A 217 -2.62 -19.36 -2.08
C VAL A 217 -3.09 -20.14 -3.31
N ARG A 218 -4.22 -19.76 -3.95
CA ARG A 218 -4.65 -20.39 -5.21
C ARG A 218 -3.63 -20.21 -6.34
N GLY A 219 -2.89 -19.10 -6.33
CA GLY A 219 -1.82 -18.80 -7.28
C GLY A 219 -0.40 -19.05 -6.76
N ILE A 220 -0.21 -19.94 -5.78
CA ILE A 220 1.03 -20.06 -4.99
C ILE A 220 2.31 -20.11 -5.84
N ARG A 221 2.28 -20.77 -7.00
CA ARG A 221 3.44 -20.86 -7.90
C ARG A 221 4.02 -19.50 -8.29
N ARG A 222 3.18 -18.47 -8.38
CA ARG A 222 3.56 -17.09 -8.74
C ARG A 222 3.55 -16.12 -7.55
N THR A 223 2.81 -16.44 -6.50
CA THR A 223 2.58 -15.54 -5.35
C THR A 223 3.35 -15.94 -4.10
N TRP A 224 4.03 -17.10 -4.06
CA TRP A 224 4.72 -17.56 -2.84
C TRP A 224 5.74 -16.56 -2.30
N PRO A 225 6.53 -15.82 -3.11
CA PRO A 225 7.43 -14.82 -2.57
C PRO A 225 6.65 -13.65 -1.96
N LEU A 226 5.52 -13.28 -2.58
CA LEU A 226 4.64 -12.24 -2.02
C LEU A 226 4.08 -12.64 -0.66
N LEU A 227 3.66 -13.91 -0.54
CA LEU A 227 3.17 -14.43 0.73
C LEU A 227 4.26 -14.32 1.79
N LEU A 228 5.49 -14.69 1.48
CA LEU A 228 6.61 -14.58 2.44
C LEU A 228 6.97 -13.13 2.80
N PHE A 229 6.93 -12.20 1.84
CA PHE A 229 7.46 -10.85 2.05
C PHE A 229 6.44 -9.83 2.56
N PHE A 230 5.17 -9.96 2.18
CA PHE A 230 4.15 -8.95 2.44
C PHE A 230 3.03 -9.47 3.35
N VAL A 231 2.62 -10.73 3.17
CA VAL A 231 1.48 -11.31 3.89
C VAL A 231 1.91 -11.98 5.20
N MET A 232 3.00 -12.75 5.19
CA MET A 232 3.50 -13.48 6.36
C MET A 232 3.95 -12.57 7.51
N PRO A 233 4.67 -11.43 7.28
CA PRO A 233 4.99 -10.52 8.38
C PRO A 233 3.75 -9.95 9.05
N ALA A 234 2.67 -9.72 8.30
CA ALA A 234 1.39 -9.31 8.87
C ALA A 234 0.86 -10.36 9.86
N TRP A 235 0.97 -11.66 9.57
CA TRP A 235 0.66 -12.74 10.51
C TRP A 235 1.56 -12.75 11.74
N GLY A 236 2.87 -12.54 11.55
CA GLY A 236 3.82 -12.41 12.66
C GLY A 236 3.43 -11.31 13.64
N TYR A 237 3.03 -10.14 13.14
CA TYR A 237 2.57 -9.03 13.97
C TYR A 237 1.25 -9.32 14.70
N LEU A 238 0.40 -10.16 14.11
CA LEU A 238 -0.89 -10.50 14.66
C LEU A 238 -0.82 -11.57 15.73
N LEU A 239 0.01 -12.61 15.55
CA LEU A 239 -0.01 -13.80 16.41
C LEU A 239 0.90 -13.67 17.63
N THR A 240 1.97 -12.86 17.54
CA THR A 240 2.95 -12.73 18.62
C THR A 240 2.35 -12.16 19.93
N PRO A 241 1.49 -11.12 19.92
CA PRO A 241 0.96 -10.56 21.16
C PRO A 241 -0.03 -11.48 21.90
N TRP A 242 -0.95 -12.16 21.19
CA TRP A 242 -1.99 -13.00 21.84
C TRP A 242 -1.42 -14.23 22.53
N VAL A 243 -0.43 -14.83 21.87
CA VAL A 243 0.18 -16.06 22.32
C VAL A 243 1.02 -15.78 23.57
N ALA A 244 1.70 -14.61 23.63
CA ALA A 244 2.35 -14.10 24.85
C ALA A 244 1.36 -13.79 25.98
N LEU A 245 0.23 -13.15 25.69
CA LEU A 245 -0.81 -12.84 26.68
C LEU A 245 -1.47 -14.11 27.25
N LEU A 246 -1.71 -15.14 26.44
CA LEU A 246 -2.25 -16.43 26.87
C LEU A 246 -1.26 -17.23 27.74
N ALA A 247 0.05 -17.12 27.47
CA ALA A 247 1.08 -17.70 28.33
C ALA A 247 1.18 -17.00 29.69
N LEU A 248 1.06 -15.66 29.71
CA LEU A 248 1.03 -14.86 30.93
C LEU A 248 -0.25 -15.09 31.76
N ALA A 249 -1.33 -15.57 31.16
CA ALA A 249 -2.57 -15.93 31.84
C ALA A 249 -2.49 -17.26 32.63
N GLY A 250 -1.32 -17.92 32.69
CA GLY A 250 -1.09 -19.09 33.56
C GLY A 250 -1.79 -20.38 33.09
N LEU A 251 -2.28 -20.43 31.85
CA LEU A 251 -3.15 -21.51 31.36
C LEU A 251 -2.45 -22.87 31.21
N SER A 252 -1.11 -22.94 31.10
CA SER A 252 -0.25 -24.12 31.39
C SER A 252 1.22 -23.87 30.99
N PRO A 253 2.21 -24.58 31.59
CA PRO A 253 3.61 -24.55 31.14
C PRO A 253 3.80 -24.98 29.68
N GLY A 254 2.97 -25.93 29.20
CA GLY A 254 2.99 -26.37 27.81
C GLY A 254 2.58 -25.27 26.84
N LEU A 255 1.50 -24.54 27.15
CA LEU A 255 1.08 -23.40 26.34
C LEU A 255 2.15 -22.29 26.34
N ALA A 256 2.79 -22.03 27.48
CA ALA A 256 3.89 -21.06 27.55
C ALA A 256 5.08 -21.46 26.68
N MET A 257 5.47 -22.74 26.66
CA MET A 257 6.54 -23.25 25.80
C MET A 257 6.17 -23.12 24.31
N TRP A 258 4.96 -23.54 23.93
CA TRP A 258 4.45 -23.36 22.56
C TRP A 258 4.42 -21.89 22.16
N THR A 259 4.08 -21.01 23.10
CA THR A 259 4.08 -19.56 22.89
C THR A 259 5.45 -19.00 22.60
N LEU A 260 6.45 -19.40 23.40
CA LEU A 260 7.82 -18.96 23.22
C LEU A 260 8.41 -19.52 21.93
N ALA A 261 8.15 -20.79 21.61
CA ALA A 261 8.55 -21.41 20.36
C ALA A 261 7.92 -20.71 19.14
N TRP A 262 6.62 -20.41 19.20
CA TRP A 262 5.91 -19.67 18.15
C TRP A 262 6.46 -18.25 17.99
N SER A 263 6.65 -17.54 19.10
CA SER A 263 7.22 -16.18 19.08
C SER A 263 8.64 -16.18 18.53
N ALA A 264 9.47 -17.17 18.88
CA ALA A 264 10.81 -17.34 18.32
C ALA A 264 10.78 -17.64 16.81
N ALA A 265 9.86 -18.50 16.36
CA ALA A 265 9.69 -18.85 14.95
C ALA A 265 9.36 -17.63 14.08
N TRP A 266 8.70 -16.61 14.63
CA TRP A 266 8.39 -15.35 13.93
C TRP A 266 9.41 -14.24 14.18
N LEU A 267 10.02 -14.20 15.36
CA LEU A 267 11.06 -13.23 15.72
C LEU A 267 12.31 -13.44 14.85
N VAL A 268 12.72 -14.69 14.61
CA VAL A 268 13.93 -14.98 13.83
C VAL A 268 13.83 -14.46 12.39
N PRO A 269 12.78 -14.77 11.59
CA PRO A 269 12.58 -14.17 10.27
C PRO A 269 12.47 -12.65 10.32
N THR A 270 11.82 -12.08 11.34
CA THR A 270 11.68 -10.62 11.49
C THR A 270 13.03 -9.94 11.77
N VAL A 271 13.88 -10.55 12.60
CA VAL A 271 15.24 -10.06 12.87
C VAL A 271 16.11 -10.21 11.64
N ILE A 272 16.05 -11.35 10.93
CA ILE A 272 16.76 -11.54 9.65
C ILE A 272 16.31 -10.48 8.64
N TYR A 273 15.01 -10.27 8.49
CA TYR A 273 14.42 -9.24 7.65
C TYR A 273 14.96 -7.85 8.01
N TYR A 274 15.03 -7.50 9.31
CA TYR A 274 15.56 -6.22 9.76
C TYR A 274 17.08 -6.09 9.55
N VAL A 275 17.85 -7.17 9.75
CA VAL A 275 19.29 -7.19 9.48
C VAL A 275 19.57 -7.02 7.99
N LEU A 276 18.82 -7.71 7.13
CA LEU A 276 18.88 -7.53 5.68
C LEU A 276 18.50 -6.10 5.28
N ALA A 277 17.49 -5.52 5.94
CA ALA A 277 17.14 -4.12 5.78
C ALA A 277 18.30 -3.20 6.12
N LEU A 278 18.95 -3.38 7.26
CA LEU A 278 20.08 -2.55 7.67
C LEU A 278 21.28 -2.71 6.74
N ARG A 279 21.59 -3.93 6.31
CA ARG A 279 22.71 -4.22 5.40
C ARG A 279 22.52 -3.58 4.02
N LYS A 280 21.32 -3.71 3.43
CA LYS A 280 21.05 -3.20 2.07
C LYS A 280 20.54 -1.75 2.04
N GLY A 281 19.78 -1.34 3.05
CA GLY A 281 19.18 0.00 3.16
C GLY A 281 20.03 1.01 3.92
N GLY A 282 21.05 0.56 4.66
CA GLY A 282 21.98 1.40 5.41
C GLY A 282 21.32 2.16 6.56
N ARG A 283 21.86 3.34 6.89
CA ARG A 283 21.34 4.17 8.01
C ARG A 283 19.92 4.66 7.80
N ALA A 284 19.45 4.70 6.55
CA ALA A 284 18.13 5.20 6.18
C ALA A 284 16.97 4.33 6.70
N VAL A 285 17.23 3.05 7.03
CA VAL A 285 16.21 2.13 7.55
C VAL A 285 16.26 1.95 9.08
N ARG A 286 17.18 2.63 9.78
CA ARG A 286 17.29 2.57 11.26
C ARG A 286 15.97 2.87 12.00
N PRO A 287 15.09 3.75 11.51
CA PRO A 287 13.79 4.00 12.16
C PRO A 287 12.73 2.89 11.95
N LEU A 288 13.02 1.84 11.17
CA LEU A 288 12.06 0.78 10.87
C LEU A 288 11.43 0.10 12.11
N PRO A 289 12.14 -0.10 13.25
CA PRO A 289 11.53 -0.65 14.46
C PRO A 289 10.35 0.18 14.99
N ALA A 290 10.37 1.51 14.79
CA ALA A 290 9.24 2.35 15.15
C ALA A 290 8.01 2.06 14.28
N SER A 291 8.20 1.79 12.98
CA SER A 291 7.13 1.35 12.09
C SER A 291 6.59 -0.03 12.49
N ILE A 292 7.50 -0.96 12.83
CA ILE A 292 7.13 -2.31 13.32
C ILE A 292 6.27 -2.22 14.59
N ALA A 293 6.64 -1.36 15.55
CA ALA A 293 5.84 -1.15 16.76
C ALA A 293 4.41 -0.67 16.45
N VAL A 294 4.26 0.18 15.43
CA VAL A 294 2.94 0.64 14.97
C VAL A 294 2.15 -0.50 14.33
N TYR A 295 2.80 -1.38 13.55
CA TYR A 295 2.16 -2.57 12.99
C TYR A 295 1.65 -3.53 14.06
N LEU A 296 2.36 -3.69 15.19
CA LEU A 296 1.88 -4.52 16.31
C LEU A 296 0.56 -4.00 16.88
N VAL A 297 0.47 -2.69 17.14
CA VAL A 297 -0.77 -2.06 17.63
C VAL A 297 -1.88 -2.16 16.57
N ALA A 298 -1.55 -1.87 15.31
CA ALA A 298 -2.49 -1.94 14.20
C ALA A 298 -3.04 -3.36 13.98
N GLY A 299 -2.19 -4.39 14.13
CA GLY A 299 -2.59 -5.78 14.04
C GLY A 299 -3.59 -6.17 15.12
N LEU A 300 -3.35 -5.77 16.37
CA LEU A 300 -4.29 -6.01 17.48
C LEU A 300 -5.70 -5.43 17.19
N LEU A 301 -5.76 -4.27 16.55
CA LEU A 301 -7.03 -3.61 16.18
C LEU A 301 -7.67 -4.22 14.91
N ALA A 302 -6.87 -4.82 14.03
CA ALA A 302 -7.31 -5.39 12.77
C ALA A 302 -8.18 -6.65 12.96
N LEU A 303 -7.86 -7.51 13.92
CA LEU A 303 -8.53 -8.82 14.08
C LEU A 303 -9.99 -8.71 14.48
N PRO A 304 -10.39 -7.94 15.52
CA PRO A 304 -11.79 -7.80 15.86
C PRO A 304 -12.57 -7.20 14.69
N LYS A 305 -11.99 -6.24 13.97
CA LYS A 305 -12.62 -5.65 12.78
C LYS A 305 -12.75 -6.63 11.62
N LEU A 306 -11.81 -7.54 11.43
CA LEU A 306 -11.94 -8.66 10.48
C LEU A 306 -13.00 -9.68 10.92
N ALA A 307 -13.20 -9.88 12.21
CA ALA A 307 -14.24 -10.79 12.71
C ALA A 307 -15.64 -10.17 12.55
N PHE A 308 -15.80 -8.89 12.89
CA PHE A 308 -17.11 -8.25 13.02
C PHE A 308 -17.49 -7.33 11.84
N ASN A 309 -16.52 -6.62 11.24
CA ASN A 309 -16.75 -5.60 10.20
C ASN A 309 -15.75 -5.74 9.03
N ARG A 310 -15.73 -6.92 8.40
CA ARG A 310 -14.76 -7.32 7.35
C ARG A 310 -14.51 -6.25 6.29
N TYR A 311 -15.57 -5.54 5.89
CA TYR A 311 -15.60 -4.70 4.69
C TYR A 311 -15.92 -3.21 4.97
N GLU A 312 -15.94 -2.76 6.23
CA GLU A 312 -16.22 -1.34 6.51
C GLU A 312 -15.11 -0.42 5.95
N TRP A 313 -15.41 0.24 4.84
CA TRP A 313 -14.69 1.43 4.39
C TRP A 313 -15.25 2.64 5.14
N ARG A 314 -14.64 2.96 6.27
CA ARG A 314 -14.73 4.32 6.82
C ARG A 314 -13.54 5.03 6.23
N GLY A 315 -13.76 5.97 5.30
CA GLY A 315 -12.71 6.79 4.70
C GLY A 315 -11.73 7.31 5.76
N SER A 316 -10.54 7.74 5.35
CA SER A 316 -9.42 8.14 6.22
C SER A 316 -9.66 9.35 7.14
N ARG A 317 -10.92 9.64 7.52
CA ARG A 317 -11.29 10.65 8.50
C ARG A 317 -10.93 10.20 9.91
N SER A 318 -9.74 10.59 10.34
CA SER A 318 -9.43 11.39 11.55
C SER A 318 -7.93 11.30 11.83
#